data_AF-A0A6P3VIU7-F1
#
_entry.id   AF-A0A6P3VIU7-F1
#
_cell.length_a   1.000
_cell.length_b   1.000
_cell.length_c   1.000
_cell.angle_alpha   90.00
_cell.angle_beta   90.00
_cell.angle_gamma   90.00
#
_symmetry.space_group_name_H-M   'P 1'
#
loop_
_entity.id
_entity.type
_entity.pdbx_description
1 polymer ?
#
loop_
_entity_poly.entity_id
_entity_poly.type
_entity_poly.pdbx_seq_one_letter_code
_entity_poly.pdbx_strand_id
1 'polypeptide(L)'
;MGSHLVRSYVTETDTTPDPAKPFTSDPTTGFDDRTEREMVATQDQMNLAMLPLEQRDYCAHHLIKLMKCKRDNWPNFLACKHERHDWDYCEHQDYVMRMKEYERERRLRLRQKRIEAQPA
;
A
#
# COMPACT_ATOMS: atom_id res chain seq x y z
N MET A 1 -15.06 1.98 14.26
CA MET A 1 -15.64 2.22 12.92
C MET A 1 -15.35 3.65 12.53
N GLY A 2 -14.61 3.87 11.44
CA GLY A 2 -14.14 5.22 11.09
C GLY A 2 -15.23 6.11 10.49
N SER A 3 -15.06 7.42 10.57
CA SER A 3 -15.97 8.43 10.00
C SER A 3 -16.15 8.30 8.49
N HIS A 4 -15.22 7.63 7.79
CA HIS A 4 -15.30 7.39 6.35
C HIS A 4 -16.54 6.56 5.95
N LEU A 5 -17.03 5.65 6.80
CA LEU A 5 -18.22 4.84 6.51
C LEU A 5 -19.51 5.68 6.54
N VAL A 6 -19.65 6.55 7.54
CA VAL A 6 -20.78 7.50 7.60
C VAL A 6 -20.75 8.39 6.36
N ARG A 7 -19.55 8.79 5.93
CA ARG A 7 -19.39 9.62 4.75
C ARG A 7 -19.75 8.90 3.44
N SER A 8 -19.39 7.62 3.31
CA SER A 8 -19.69 6.83 2.12
C SER A 8 -21.15 6.42 2.01
N TYR A 9 -21.85 6.21 3.13
CA TYR A 9 -23.23 5.73 3.13
C TYR A 9 -24.29 6.82 3.36
N VAL A 10 -23.95 7.92 4.04
CA VAL A 10 -24.95 8.91 4.50
C VAL A 10 -24.73 10.30 3.88
N THR A 11 -23.52 10.86 3.96
CA THR A 11 -23.33 12.30 3.68
C THR A 11 -22.84 12.61 2.27
N GLU A 12 -21.82 11.90 1.75
CA GLU A 12 -21.12 12.28 0.52
C GLU A 12 -20.79 11.07 -0.36
N THR A 13 -21.82 10.31 -0.73
CA THR A 13 -21.75 9.10 -1.56
C THR A 13 -20.94 9.29 -2.85
N ASP A 14 -21.14 10.42 -3.53
CA ASP A 14 -20.54 10.66 -4.86
C ASP A 14 -19.03 10.93 -4.81
N THR A 15 -18.53 11.43 -3.67
CA THR A 15 -17.14 11.89 -3.56
C THR A 15 -16.21 10.81 -2.97
N THR A 16 -16.78 9.87 -2.22
CA THR A 16 -16.03 8.81 -1.55
C THR A 16 -15.62 7.71 -2.54
N PRO A 17 -14.36 7.25 -2.49
CA PRO A 17 -13.96 6.08 -3.29
C PRO A 17 -14.59 4.79 -2.83
N ASP A 18 -15.09 4.02 -3.79
CA ASP A 18 -15.47 2.62 -3.61
C ASP A 18 -14.20 1.76 -3.50
N PRO A 19 -13.96 1.04 -2.39
CA PRO A 19 -12.75 0.23 -2.22
C PRO A 19 -12.63 -0.93 -3.20
N ALA A 20 -13.74 -1.40 -3.76
CA ALA A 20 -13.78 -2.54 -4.67
C ALA A 20 -13.49 -2.15 -6.13
N LYS A 21 -13.64 -0.87 -6.50
CA LYS A 21 -13.42 -0.39 -7.86
C LYS A 21 -11.98 0.09 -8.01
N PRO A 22 -11.36 -0.09 -9.19
CA PRO A 22 -10.05 0.49 -9.45
C PRO A 22 -10.14 2.02 -9.45
N PHE A 23 -8.98 2.66 -9.23
CA PHE A 23 -8.87 4.11 -9.28
C PHE A 23 -9.32 4.65 -10.65
N THR A 24 -10.18 5.67 -10.66
CA THR A 24 -10.71 6.25 -11.90
C THR A 24 -9.77 7.30 -12.51
N SER A 25 -8.96 7.97 -11.67
CA SER A 25 -8.07 9.04 -12.08
C SER A 25 -6.71 8.53 -12.57
N ASP A 26 -6.17 9.13 -13.63
CA ASP A 26 -4.85 8.76 -14.15
C ASP A 26 -3.74 8.89 -13.09
N PRO A 27 -2.76 7.95 -13.06
CA PRO A 27 -1.65 7.96 -12.11
C PRO A 27 -0.76 9.21 -12.17
N THR A 28 -0.67 9.86 -13.33
CA THR A 28 0.18 11.02 -13.62
C THR A 28 -0.48 12.36 -13.30
N THR A 29 -1.81 12.40 -13.15
CA THR A 29 -2.54 13.65 -12.91
C THR A 29 -2.06 14.36 -11.62
N GLY A 30 -1.45 15.53 -11.79
CA GLY A 30 -0.94 16.35 -10.68
C GLY A 30 0.46 16.02 -10.20
N PHE A 31 1.20 15.18 -10.94
CA PHE A 31 2.63 14.93 -10.72
C PHE A 31 3.39 15.31 -11.98
N ASP A 32 4.46 16.11 -11.83
CA ASP A 32 5.32 16.46 -12.96
C ASP A 32 6.20 15.25 -13.35
N ASP A 33 6.80 14.58 -12.36
CA ASP A 33 7.56 13.33 -12.53
C ASP A 33 7.20 12.31 -11.43
N ARG A 34 6.53 11.21 -11.81
CA ARG A 34 6.19 10.12 -10.90
C ARG A 34 7.08 8.91 -11.17
N THR A 35 7.95 8.57 -10.22
CA THR A 35 8.78 7.36 -10.29
C THR A 35 7.99 6.10 -9.96
N GLU A 36 8.31 5.01 -10.65
CA GLU A 36 7.79 3.68 -10.34
C GLU A 36 8.43 3.12 -9.06
N ARG A 37 7.76 2.15 -8.43
CA ARG A 37 8.29 1.49 -7.23
C ARG A 37 9.30 0.43 -7.65
N GLU A 38 10.46 0.46 -7.02
CA GLU A 38 11.53 -0.50 -7.30
C GLU A 38 11.29 -1.82 -6.55
N MET A 39 11.27 -2.94 -7.28
CA MET A 39 11.24 -4.28 -6.70
C MET A 39 12.68 -4.74 -6.42
N VAL A 40 13.05 -4.83 -5.15
CA VAL A 40 14.41 -5.24 -4.74
C VAL A 40 14.62 -6.76 -4.83
N ALA A 41 13.59 -7.55 -4.52
CA ALA A 41 13.66 -9.02 -4.58
C ALA A 41 13.41 -9.51 -6.01
N THR A 42 14.26 -10.40 -6.51
CA THR A 42 14.01 -11.03 -7.82
C THR A 42 12.92 -12.10 -7.70
N GLN A 43 12.20 -12.34 -8.80
CA GLN A 43 11.13 -13.34 -8.84
C GLN A 43 11.64 -14.76 -8.52
N ASP A 44 12.84 -15.09 -9.01
CA ASP A 44 13.47 -16.38 -8.74
C ASP A 44 13.81 -16.55 -7.25
N GLN A 45 14.28 -15.51 -6.57
CA GLN A 45 14.55 -15.55 -5.13
C GLN A 45 13.27 -15.80 -4.32
N MET A 46 12.15 -15.17 -4.68
CA MET A 46 10.87 -15.40 -4.02
C MET A 46 10.32 -16.81 -4.26
N ASN A 47 10.54 -17.35 -5.46
CA ASN A 47 10.16 -18.72 -5.79
C ASN A 47 10.99 -19.75 -5.02
N LEU A 48 12.31 -19.56 -4.93
CA LEU A 48 13.22 -20.43 -4.17
C LEU A 48 12.91 -20.40 -2.67
N ALA A 49 12.51 -19.24 -2.14
CA ALA A 49 12.05 -19.09 -0.76
C ALA A 49 10.64 -19.66 -0.50
N MET A 50 9.93 -20.12 -1.55
CA MET A 50 8.57 -20.65 -1.50
C MET A 50 7.59 -19.71 -0.76
N LEU A 51 7.65 -18.42 -1.08
CA LEU A 51 6.75 -17.44 -0.47
C LEU A 51 5.30 -17.62 -0.95
N PRO A 52 4.30 -17.49 -0.06
CA PRO A 52 2.89 -17.45 -0.47
C PRO A 52 2.62 -16.21 -1.31
N LEU A 53 1.64 -16.29 -2.22
CA LEU A 53 1.35 -15.21 -3.18
C LEU A 53 1.04 -13.87 -2.49
N GLU A 54 0.37 -13.91 -1.34
CA GLU A 54 0.02 -12.72 -0.56
C GLU A 54 1.22 -11.99 0.04
N GLN A 55 2.38 -12.64 0.17
CA GLN A 55 3.60 -12.04 0.74
C GLN A 55 4.63 -11.68 -0.34
N ARG A 56 4.26 -11.76 -1.63
CA ARG A 56 5.12 -11.41 -2.77
C ARG A 56 4.98 -9.94 -3.15
N ASP A 57 5.08 -9.08 -2.14
CA ASP A 57 4.95 -7.63 -2.28
C ASP A 57 6.33 -6.96 -2.47
N TYR A 58 6.35 -5.64 -2.66
CA TYR A 58 7.58 -4.83 -2.72
C TYR A 58 8.49 -5.05 -1.51
N CYS A 59 7.90 -5.38 -0.36
CA CYS A 59 8.59 -5.63 0.90
C CYS A 59 9.20 -7.04 1.06
N ALA A 60 9.02 -7.96 0.10
CA ALA A 60 9.40 -9.38 0.24
C ALA A 60 10.88 -9.63 0.58
N HIS A 61 11.76 -8.69 0.22
CA HIS A 61 13.20 -8.77 0.50
C HIS A 61 13.52 -8.80 2.01
N HIS A 62 12.73 -8.12 2.85
CA HIS A 62 12.89 -8.19 4.30
C HIS A 62 12.40 -9.52 4.87
N LEU A 63 11.31 -10.06 4.32
CA LEU A 63 10.76 -11.34 4.74
C LEU A 63 11.72 -12.50 4.46
N ILE A 64 12.42 -12.48 3.31
CA ILE A 64 13.47 -13.46 2.99
C ILE A 64 14.60 -13.41 4.04
N LYS A 65 15.04 -12.21 4.45
CA LYS A 65 16.08 -12.04 5.50
C LYS A 65 15.62 -12.60 6.85
N LEU A 66 14.38 -12.31 7.23
CA LEU A 66 13.77 -12.80 8.45
C LEU A 66 13.68 -14.33 8.47
N MET A 67 13.26 -14.95 7.35
CA MET A 67 13.23 -16.41 7.23
C MET A 67 14.63 -17.02 7.32
N LYS A 68 15.63 -16.37 6.72
CA LYS A 68 17.03 -16.79 6.84
C LYS A 68 17.51 -16.73 8.30
N CYS A 69 17.31 -15.62 8.99
CA CYS A 69 17.72 -15.50 10.40
C CYS A 69 17.05 -16.54 11.30
N LYS A 70 15.75 -16.81 11.10
CA LYS A 70 15.03 -17.85 11.87
C LYS A 70 15.63 -19.24 11.66
N ARG A 71 16.13 -19.54 10.46
CA ARG A 71 16.78 -20.82 10.14
C ARG A 71 18.16 -20.91 10.79
N ASP A 72 18.94 -19.84 10.71
CA ASP A 72 20.33 -19.82 11.19
C ASP A 72 20.43 -19.82 12.73
N ASN A 73 19.47 -19.19 13.42
CA ASN A 73 19.49 -19.00 14.87
C ASN A 73 18.64 -20.00 15.67
N TRP A 74 18.20 -21.12 15.07
CA TRP A 74 17.47 -22.16 15.82
C TRP A 74 18.37 -22.78 16.91
N PRO A 75 17.97 -22.87 18.20
CA PRO A 75 16.62 -22.76 18.80
C PRO A 75 16.26 -21.39 19.42
N ASN A 76 17.09 -20.36 19.25
CA ASN A 76 16.92 -19.05 19.87
C ASN A 76 15.91 -18.17 19.12
N PHE A 77 14.62 -18.32 19.46
CA PHE A 77 13.52 -17.61 18.81
C PHE A 77 13.53 -16.07 18.95
N LEU A 78 14.24 -15.54 19.95
CA LEU A 78 14.24 -14.12 20.30
C LEU A 78 15.35 -13.31 19.61
N ALA A 79 16.28 -13.96 18.90
CA ALA A 79 17.43 -13.28 18.30
C ALA A 79 17.03 -12.37 17.11
N CYS A 80 16.05 -12.79 16.30
CA CYS A 80 15.67 -12.14 15.05
C CYS A 80 14.58 -11.06 15.22
N LYS A 81 14.69 -10.17 16.21
CA LYS A 81 13.69 -9.10 16.43
C LYS A 81 13.88 -7.91 15.49
N HIS A 82 15.13 -7.58 15.16
CA HIS A 82 15.44 -6.46 14.29
C HIS A 82 14.91 -6.69 12.87
N GLU A 83 15.14 -7.86 12.28
CA GLU A 83 14.63 -8.12 10.91
C GLU A 83 13.11 -8.23 10.86
N ARG A 84 12.46 -8.64 11.96
CA ARG A 84 10.99 -8.57 12.09
C ARG A 84 10.52 -7.12 12.04
N HIS A 85 11.10 -6.27 12.87
CA HIS A 85 10.76 -4.85 12.89
C HIS A 85 10.99 -4.18 11.53
N ASP A 86 12.07 -4.51 10.83
CA ASP A 86 12.34 -3.96 9.50
C ASP A 86 11.28 -4.37 8.47
N TRP A 87 10.83 -5.62 8.52
CA TRP A 87 9.73 -6.10 7.69
C TRP A 87 8.41 -5.40 8.05
N ASP A 88 8.03 -5.38 9.33
CA ASP A 88 6.80 -4.74 9.82
C ASP A 88 6.77 -3.24 9.46
N TYR A 89 7.91 -2.56 9.57
CA TYR A 89 8.05 -1.15 9.24
C TYR A 89 7.85 -0.89 7.74
N CYS A 90 8.39 -1.75 6.90
CA CYS A 90 8.24 -1.67 5.45
C CYS A 90 6.80 -1.98 5.02
N GLU A 91 6.11 -2.95 5.63
CA GLU A 91 4.67 -3.16 5.41
C GLU A 91 3.83 -1.96 5.85
N HIS A 92 4.20 -1.33 6.97
CA HIS A 92 3.56 -0.10 7.42
C HIS A 92 3.75 1.05 6.40
N GLN A 93 4.94 1.19 5.81
CA GLN A 93 5.17 2.18 4.76
C GLN A 93 4.30 1.90 3.53
N ASP A 94 4.17 0.64 3.11
CA ASP A 94 3.28 0.25 2.01
C ASP A 94 1.80 0.54 2.32
N TYR A 95 1.38 0.31 3.56
CA TYR A 95 0.04 0.68 4.02
C TYR A 95 -0.20 2.19 3.95
N VAL A 96 0.77 3.00 4.42
CA VAL A 96 0.71 4.47 4.34
C VAL A 96 0.61 4.93 2.89
N MET A 97 1.31 4.28 1.96
CA MET A 97 1.21 4.60 0.53
C MET A 97 -0.19 4.33 -0.02
N ARG A 98 -0.82 3.19 0.33
CA ARG A 98 -2.21 2.89 -0.05
C ARG A 98 -3.21 3.90 0.51
N MET A 99 -2.99 4.36 1.75
CA MET A 99 -3.80 5.42 2.36
C MET A 99 -3.69 6.75 1.61
N LYS A 100 -2.47 7.12 1.17
CA LYS A 100 -2.25 8.31 0.33
C LYS A 100 -2.97 8.21 -1.02
N GLU A 101 -2.99 7.04 -1.64
CA GLU A 101 -3.70 6.79 -2.90
C GLU A 101 -5.23 6.95 -2.73
N TYR A 102 -5.80 6.41 -1.65
CA TYR A 102 -7.21 6.58 -1.31
C TYR A 102 -7.58 8.06 -1.08
N GLU A 103 -6.79 8.78 -0.29
CA GLU A 103 -7.03 10.20 -0.05
C GLU A 103 -6.87 11.05 -1.31
N ARG A 104 -5.90 10.73 -2.17
CA ARG A 104 -5.69 11.41 -3.45
C ARG A 104 -6.95 11.32 -4.29
N GLU A 105 -7.48 10.13 -4.50
CA GLU A 105 -8.67 9.94 -5.33
C GLU A 105 -9.87 10.70 -4.76
N ARG A 106 -10.08 10.61 -3.45
CA ARG A 106 -11.13 11.37 -2.77
C ARG A 106 -11.01 12.88 -3.04
N ARG A 107 -9.81 13.45 -2.92
CA ARG A 107 -9.57 14.89 -3.16
C ARG A 107 -9.77 15.28 -4.62
N LEU A 108 -9.41 14.40 -5.55
CA LEU A 108 -9.64 14.61 -6.98
C LEU A 108 -11.15 14.64 -7.31
N ARG A 109 -11.94 13.70 -6.78
CA ARG A 109 -13.40 13.73 -6.96
C ARG A 109 -14.05 14.98 -6.35
N LEU A 110 -13.58 15.40 -5.17
CA LEU A 110 -14.04 16.66 -4.57
C LEU A 110 -13.70 17.88 -5.44
N ARG A 111 -12.54 17.89 -6.09
CA ARG A 111 -12.16 18.95 -7.03
C ARG A 111 -13.04 18.93 -8.27
N GLN A 112 -13.30 17.76 -8.85
CA GLN A 112 -14.20 17.61 -10.01
C GLN A 112 -15.59 18.17 -9.69
N LYS A 113 -16.17 17.77 -8.54
CA LYS A 113 -17.47 18.27 -8.09
C LYS A 113 -17.50 19.79 -7.91
N ARG A 114 -16.41 20.41 -7.44
CA ARG A 114 -16.32 21.89 -7.32
C ARG A 114 -16.27 22.57 -8.69
N ILE A 115 -15.56 22.00 -9.65
CA ILE A 115 -15.47 22.53 -11.02
C ILE A 115 -16.83 22.43 -11.71
N GLU A 116 -17.53 21.31 -11.57
CA GLU A 116 -18.89 21.13 -12.09
C GLU A 116 -19.90 22.09 -11.47
N ALA A 117 -19.75 22.41 -10.18
CA ALA A 117 -20.60 23.35 -9.46
C ALA A 117 -20.29 24.83 -9.73
N GLN A 118 -19.18 25.16 -10.41
CA GLN A 118 -18.88 26.50 -10.92
C GLN A 118 -19.25 26.57 -12.41
N PRO A 119 -20.54 26.77 -12.77
CA PRO A 119 -20.87 27.16 -14.13
C PRO A 119 -20.36 28.59 -14.37
N ALA A 120 -19.89 28.83 -15.60
CA ALA A 120 -19.32 30.10 -16.06
C ALA A 120 -20.25 31.31 -15.85
#